data_AF-A0A7X6WV65-F1
#
_entry.id   AF-A0A7X6WV65-F1
#
_cell.length_a   1.000
_cell.length_b   1.000
_cell.length_c   1.000
_cell.angle_alpha   90.00
_cell.angle_beta   90.00
_cell.angle_gamma   90.00
#
_symmetry.space_group_name_H-M   'P 1'
#
loop_
_entity.id
_entity.type
_entity.pdbx_description
1 polymer ?
#
loop_
_entity_poly.entity_id
_entity_poly.type
_entity_poly.pdbx_seq_one_letter_code
_entity_poly.pdbx_strand_id
1 'polypeptide(L)'
;MMKKNTFLISVVFSAVWFIINYNGTYFWCDIIIRDGHYGHCPFILADVLDIFLVVIPFSIFSLITYPMKEEIFQSWWKFSRIWMPLSMLSILISPSYANNWMFPIEKGNVAFFLSLAFVCISVFIIINQLFKIRKRK
;
A
#
# COMPACT_ATOMS: atom_id res chain seq x y z
N MET A 1 18.61 8.22 -11.14
CA MET A 1 17.59 9.29 -11.27
C MET A 1 16.19 8.88 -10.77
N MET A 2 15.86 7.59 -10.61
CA MET A 2 14.50 7.14 -10.22
C MET A 2 14.13 7.31 -8.73
N LYS A 3 15.09 7.21 -7.80
CA LYS A 3 14.83 7.22 -6.34
C LYS A 3 14.03 8.43 -5.83
N LYS A 4 14.39 9.64 -6.30
CA LYS A 4 13.73 10.89 -5.89
C LYS A 4 12.27 10.94 -6.35
N ASN A 5 12.00 10.54 -7.59
CA ASN A 5 10.64 10.54 -8.13
C ASN A 5 9.78 9.46 -7.44
N THR A 6 10.31 8.26 -7.24
CA THR A 6 9.62 7.18 -6.52
C THR A 6 9.24 7.63 -5.11
N PHE A 7 10.19 8.25 -4.39
CA PHE A 7 9.95 8.76 -3.05
C PHE A 7 8.87 9.85 -3.05
N LEU A 8 9.03 10.88 -3.89
CA LEU A 8 8.09 12.00 -3.96
C LEU A 8 6.67 11.55 -4.32
N ILE A 9 6.54 10.65 -5.30
CA ILE A 9 5.25 10.06 -5.67
C ILE A 9 4.65 9.30 -4.48
N SER A 10 5.44 8.46 -3.80
CA SER A 10 4.93 7.67 -2.67
C SER A 10 4.46 8.52 -1.49
N VAL A 11 5.15 9.62 -1.21
CA VAL A 11 4.80 10.57 -0.14
C VAL A 11 3.54 11.34 -0.49
N VAL A 12 3.46 11.87 -1.72
CA VAL A 12 2.27 12.60 -2.18
C VAL A 12 1.05 11.68 -2.17
N PHE A 13 1.17 10.46 -2.68
CA PHE A 13 0.08 9.48 -2.64
C PHE A 13 -0.37 9.16 -1.22
N SER A 14 0.58 8.91 -0.30
CA SER A 14 0.23 8.61 1.10
C SER A 14 -0.43 9.80 1.80
N ALA A 15 0.01 11.03 1.52
CA ALA A 15 -0.58 12.23 2.10
C ALA A 15 -2.01 12.46 1.59
N VAL A 16 -2.22 12.33 0.27
CA VAL A 16 -3.56 12.43 -0.34
C VAL A 16 -4.49 11.39 0.25
N TRP A 17 -4.04 10.13 0.38
CA TRP A 17 -4.83 9.07 1.00
C TRP A 17 -5.22 9.41 2.44
N PHE A 18 -4.29 9.92 3.24
CA PHE A 18 -4.55 10.27 4.64
C PHE A 18 -5.57 11.39 4.76
N ILE A 19 -5.51 12.40 3.89
CA ILE A 19 -6.49 13.50 3.84
C ILE A 19 -7.88 12.96 3.47
N ILE A 20 -7.95 12.05 2.49
CA ILE A 20 -9.24 11.47 2.07
C ILE A 20 -9.85 10.65 3.20
N ASN A 21 -9.05 9.82 3.86
CA ASN A 21 -9.50 8.97 4.96
C ASN A 21 -9.92 9.81 6.19
N TYR A 22 -9.15 10.85 6.54
CA TYR A 22 -9.45 11.72 7.68
C TYR A 22 -10.81 12.43 7.56
N ASN A 23 -11.13 12.96 6.37
CA ASN A 23 -12.40 13.65 6.14
C ASN A 23 -13.59 12.69 5.96
N GLY A 24 -13.33 11.40 5.72
CA GLY A 24 -14.34 10.37 5.51
C GLY A 24 -14.92 10.32 4.10
N THR A 25 -15.32 9.12 3.66
CA THR A 25 -15.79 8.87 2.29
C THR A 25 -17.09 9.59 1.94
N TYR A 26 -17.98 9.78 2.91
CA TYR A 26 -19.26 10.47 2.73
C TYR A 26 -19.07 11.96 2.40
N PHE A 27 -18.17 12.67 3.09
CA PHE A 27 -17.86 14.08 2.84
C PHE A 27 -17.32 14.29 1.43
N TRP A 28 -16.39 13.44 0.99
CA TRP A 28 -15.83 13.51 -0.36
C TRP A 28 -16.86 13.19 -1.44
N CYS A 29 -17.75 12.23 -1.20
CA CYS A 29 -18.82 11.92 -2.15
C CYS A 29 -19.81 13.07 -2.31
N ASP A 30 -20.16 13.79 -1.24
CA ASP A 30 -21.03 14.97 -1.32
C ASP A 30 -20.39 16.17 -2.01
N ILE A 31 -19.06 16.31 -1.95
CA ILE A 31 -18.32 17.34 -2.69
C ILE A 31 -18.30 17.06 -4.19
N ILE A 32 -18.11 15.79 -4.58
CA ILE A 32 -17.96 15.40 -5.98
C ILE A 32 -19.32 15.26 -6.67
N ILE A 33 -20.32 14.74 -5.96
CA ILE A 33 -21.66 14.44 -6.47
C ILE A 33 -22.68 15.07 -5.52
N ARG A 34 -23.61 15.85 -6.07
CA ARG A 34 -24.74 16.38 -5.29
C ARG A 34 -25.56 15.21 -4.72
N ASP A 35 -25.72 15.17 -3.40
CA ASP A 35 -26.36 14.08 -2.64
C ASP A 35 -25.63 12.72 -2.77
N GLY A 36 -24.31 12.74 -2.94
CA GLY A 36 -23.46 11.56 -3.10
C GLY A 36 -23.46 10.59 -1.90
N HIS A 37 -23.89 11.03 -0.73
CA HIS A 37 -24.02 10.21 0.48
C HIS A 37 -25.15 9.16 0.43
N TYR A 38 -26.20 9.36 -0.38
CA TYR A 38 -27.32 8.40 -0.50
C TYR A 38 -27.11 7.29 -1.53
N GLY A 39 -25.94 7.25 -2.19
CA GLY A 39 -25.64 6.31 -3.27
C GLY A 39 -24.59 5.25 -2.94
N HIS A 40 -24.10 4.59 -3.99
CA HIS A 40 -22.99 3.64 -3.90
C HIS A 40 -21.59 4.30 -3.84
N CYS A 41 -21.51 5.62 -4.01
CA CYS A 41 -20.25 6.38 -3.99
C CYS A 41 -19.40 6.11 -2.74
N PRO A 42 -19.92 6.24 -1.50
CA PRO A 42 -19.10 6.06 -0.30
C PRO A 42 -18.54 4.64 -0.18
N PHE A 43 -19.27 3.63 -0.66
CA PHE A 43 -18.83 2.23 -0.66
C PHE A 43 -17.73 1.97 -1.68
N ILE A 44 -17.88 2.49 -2.90
CA ILE A 44 -16.84 2.38 -3.94
C ILE A 44 -15.58 3.10 -3.50
N LEU A 45 -15.72 4.29 -2.91
CA LEU A 45 -14.58 5.05 -2.42
C LEU A 45 -13.86 4.35 -1.26
N ALA A 46 -14.61 3.70 -0.36
CA ALA A 46 -14.03 2.87 0.70
C ALA A 46 -13.24 1.68 0.13
N ASP A 47 -13.82 0.94 -0.82
CA ASP A 47 -13.15 -0.18 -1.49
C ASP A 47 -11.83 0.26 -2.17
N VAL A 48 -11.82 1.45 -2.79
CA VAL A 48 -10.62 2.01 -3.41
C VAL A 48 -9.58 2.38 -2.34
N LEU A 49 -10.00 2.98 -1.22
CA LEU A 49 -9.10 3.35 -0.12
C LEU A 49 -8.41 2.13 0.51
N ASP A 50 -9.08 0.99 0.60
CA ASP A 50 -8.50 -0.27 1.11
C ASP A 50 -7.34 -0.75 0.23
N ILE A 51 -7.44 -0.60 -1.10
CA ILE A 51 -6.35 -0.94 -2.02
C ILE A 51 -5.12 -0.06 -1.75
N PHE A 52 -5.35 1.21 -1.43
CA PHE A 52 -4.30 2.17 -1.14
C PHE A 52 -3.62 1.94 0.22
N LEU A 53 -4.17 1.11 1.11
CA LEU A 53 -3.54 0.77 2.39
C LEU A 53 -2.14 0.15 2.20
N VAL A 54 -1.94 -0.61 1.12
CA VAL A 54 -0.64 -1.21 0.78
C VAL A 54 0.40 -0.16 0.32
N VAL A 55 -0.04 1.03 -0.09
CA VAL A 55 0.86 2.13 -0.51
C VAL A 55 1.58 2.75 0.68
N ILE A 56 0.99 2.70 1.88
CA ILE A 56 1.59 3.25 3.10
C ILE A 56 2.91 2.58 3.45
N PRO A 57 2.99 1.25 3.67
CA PRO A 57 4.28 0.62 3.97
C PRO A 57 5.27 0.77 2.81
N PHE A 58 4.80 0.80 1.56
CA PHE A 58 5.66 1.09 0.41
C PHE A 58 6.32 2.47 0.50
N SER A 59 5.60 3.50 0.91
CA SER A 59 6.16 4.84 1.12
C SER A 59 7.22 4.88 2.23
N ILE A 60 6.97 4.17 3.34
CA ILE A 60 7.90 4.05 4.48
C ILE A 60 9.18 3.34 4.03
N PHE A 61 9.08 2.21 3.33
CA PHE A 61 10.25 1.50 2.83
C PHE A 61 10.98 2.26 1.73
N SER A 62 10.28 3.05 0.92
CA SER A 62 10.92 3.97 -0.03
C SER A 62 11.75 5.03 0.70
N LEU A 63 11.31 5.54 1.85
CA LEU A 63 12.07 6.47 2.69
C LEU A 63 13.31 5.79 3.28
N ILE A 64 13.14 4.60 3.86
CA ILE A 64 14.22 3.83 4.51
C ILE A 64 15.31 3.43 3.50
N THR A 65 14.91 3.01 2.30
CA THR A 65 15.85 2.56 1.26
C THR A 65 16.47 3.70 0.46
N TYR A 66 15.97 4.93 0.60
CA TYR A 66 16.51 6.11 -0.08
C TYR A 66 18.00 6.40 0.25
N PRO A 67 18.43 6.47 1.52
CA PRO A 67 19.84 6.66 1.87
C PRO A 67 20.71 5.39 1.67
N MET A 68 20.12 4.25 1.32
CA MET A 68 20.85 2.99 1.16
C MET A 68 21.56 2.89 -0.19
N LYS A 69 22.56 2.00 -0.26
CA LYS A 69 23.29 1.68 -1.50
C LYS A 69 22.33 1.29 -2.63
N GLU A 70 22.67 1.68 -3.86
CA GLU A 70 21.85 1.44 -5.05
C GLU A 70 21.48 -0.04 -5.23
N GLU A 71 22.39 -0.96 -4.90
CA GLU A 71 22.17 -2.41 -4.99
C GLU A 71 21.02 -2.92 -4.09
N ILE A 72 20.90 -2.36 -2.89
CA ILE A 72 19.83 -2.69 -1.93
C ILE A 72 18.50 -2.17 -2.48
N PHE A 73 18.49 -0.90 -2.89
CA PHE A 73 17.31 -0.27 -3.47
C PHE A 73 16.82 -1.00 -4.71
N GLN A 74 17.70 -1.38 -5.65
CA GLN A 74 17.30 -2.11 -6.85
C GLN A 74 16.73 -3.49 -6.54
N SER A 75 17.28 -4.18 -5.55
CA SER A 75 16.80 -5.51 -5.13
C SER A 75 15.41 -5.41 -4.51
N TRP A 76 15.21 -4.47 -3.58
CA TRP A 76 13.92 -4.19 -2.98
C TRP A 76 12.90 -3.72 -4.05
N TRP A 77 13.30 -2.80 -4.93
CA TRP A 77 12.44 -2.23 -5.97
C TRP A 77 11.93 -3.28 -6.96
N LYS A 78 12.76 -4.27 -7.33
CA LYS A 78 12.33 -5.39 -8.19
C LYS A 78 11.21 -6.20 -7.54
N PHE A 79 11.33 -6.47 -6.24
CA PHE A 79 10.27 -7.12 -5.46
C PHE A 79 9.02 -6.26 -5.40
N SER A 80 9.14 -4.99 -4.98
CA SER A 80 7.98 -4.12 -4.79
C SER A 80 7.21 -3.88 -6.08
N ARG A 81 7.89 -3.80 -7.23
CA ARG A 81 7.23 -3.66 -8.55
C ARG A 81 6.31 -4.81 -8.90
N ILE A 82 6.62 -6.03 -8.45
CA ILE A 82 5.80 -7.22 -8.68
C ILE A 82 4.74 -7.36 -7.58
N TRP A 83 5.12 -7.07 -6.34
CA TRP A 83 4.24 -7.21 -5.20
C TRP A 83 3.05 -6.24 -5.24
N MET A 84 3.27 -4.98 -5.64
CA MET A 84 2.21 -3.97 -5.71
C MET A 84 1.02 -4.41 -6.59
N PRO A 85 1.19 -4.73 -7.89
CA PRO A 85 0.05 -5.18 -8.71
C PRO A 85 -0.55 -6.49 -8.21
N LEU A 86 0.27 -7.41 -7.69
CA LEU A 86 -0.23 -8.66 -7.11
C LEU A 86 -1.15 -8.38 -5.91
N SER A 87 -0.74 -7.49 -5.01
CA SER A 87 -1.53 -7.12 -3.83
C SER A 87 -2.83 -6.41 -4.21
N MET A 88 -2.79 -5.52 -5.21
CA MET A 88 -4.00 -4.86 -5.72
C MET A 88 -4.99 -5.87 -6.29
N LEU A 89 -4.52 -6.83 -7.09
CA LEU A 89 -5.36 -7.90 -7.63
C LEU A 89 -5.96 -8.78 -6.54
N SER A 90 -5.18 -9.15 -5.53
CA SER A 90 -5.66 -9.95 -4.40
C SER A 90 -6.76 -9.22 -3.61
N ILE A 91 -6.62 -7.91 -3.38
CA ILE A 91 -7.65 -7.11 -2.70
C ILE A 91 -8.90 -6.98 -3.57
N LEU A 92 -8.74 -6.76 -4.88
CA LEU A 92 -9.86 -6.64 -5.82
C LEU A 92 -10.72 -7.91 -5.91
N ILE A 93 -10.09 -9.10 -5.85
CA ILE A 93 -10.79 -10.37 -5.92
C ILE A 93 -11.44 -10.73 -4.56
N SER A 94 -10.99 -10.13 -3.46
CA SER A 94 -11.53 -10.44 -2.13
C SER A 94 -12.94 -9.88 -1.92
N PRO A 95 -13.83 -10.61 -1.25
CA PRO A 95 -15.21 -10.19 -1.03
C PRO A 95 -15.30 -9.04 -0.02
N SER A 96 -16.23 -8.10 -0.26
CA SER A 96 -16.46 -6.94 0.64
C SER A 96 -17.18 -7.31 1.94
N TYR A 97 -17.85 -8.47 2.01
CA TYR A 97 -18.58 -8.92 3.19
C TYR A 97 -18.26 -10.38 3.51
N ALA A 98 -17.89 -10.65 4.75
CA ALA A 98 -17.77 -12.01 5.25
C ALA A 98 -19.10 -12.47 5.86
N ASN A 99 -19.80 -13.39 5.20
CA ASN A 99 -21.01 -14.00 5.77
C ASN A 99 -20.70 -15.02 6.89
N ASN A 100 -19.44 -15.32 7.17
CA ASN A 100 -19.03 -16.37 8.09
C ASN A 100 -18.10 -15.84 9.19
N TRP A 101 -18.55 -15.94 10.45
CA TRP A 101 -17.79 -15.68 11.69
C TRP A 101 -16.42 -16.39 11.74
N MET A 102 -16.30 -17.56 11.10
CA MET A 102 -15.14 -18.45 11.26
C MET A 102 -13.92 -18.03 10.43
N PHE A 103 -14.13 -17.30 9.34
CA PHE A 103 -13.07 -16.71 8.52
C PHE A 103 -13.58 -15.38 7.95
N PRO A 104 -13.40 -14.25 8.68
CA PRO A 104 -13.75 -12.94 8.17
C PRO A 104 -12.75 -12.52 7.10
N ILE A 105 -12.85 -13.13 5.92
CA ILE A 105 -12.10 -12.73 4.73
C ILE A 105 -12.81 -11.51 4.16
N GLU A 106 -12.50 -10.36 4.73
CA GLU A 106 -12.95 -9.05 4.26
C GLU A 106 -11.80 -8.35 3.56
N LYS A 107 -12.11 -7.47 2.61
CA LYS A 107 -11.11 -6.68 1.85
C LYS A 107 -10.08 -6.01 2.75
N GLY A 108 -10.54 -5.38 3.84
CA GLY A 108 -9.67 -4.75 4.83
C GLY A 108 -8.67 -5.73 5.47
N ASN A 109 -9.11 -6.94 5.82
CA ASN A 109 -8.24 -7.97 6.39
C ASN A 109 -7.21 -8.45 5.36
N VAL A 110 -7.62 -8.71 4.13
CA VAL A 110 -6.70 -9.10 3.05
C VAL A 110 -5.66 -8.01 2.79
N ALA A 111 -6.09 -6.75 2.72
CA ALA A 111 -5.19 -5.60 2.56
C ALA A 111 -4.20 -5.48 3.73
N PHE A 112 -4.66 -5.68 4.96
CA PHE A 112 -3.81 -5.68 6.15
C PHE A 112 -2.78 -6.83 6.12
N PHE A 113 -3.20 -8.06 5.82
CA PHE A 113 -2.29 -9.21 5.71
C PHE A 113 -1.24 -9.01 4.61
N LEU A 114 -1.63 -8.48 3.45
CA LEU A 114 -0.70 -8.19 2.35
C LEU A 114 0.28 -7.06 2.69
N SER A 115 -0.19 -6.04 3.40
CA SER A 115 0.64 -4.96 3.95
C SER A 115 1.67 -5.51 4.94
N LEU A 116 1.24 -6.35 5.89
CA LEU A 116 2.12 -6.98 6.86
C LEU A 116 3.14 -7.91 6.19
N ALA A 117 2.71 -8.73 5.23
CA ALA A 117 3.60 -9.58 4.45
C ALA A 117 4.62 -8.76 3.64
N PHE A 118 4.20 -7.65 3.04
CA PHE A 118 5.09 -6.73 2.34
C PHE A 118 6.18 -6.18 3.26
N VAL A 119 5.83 -5.79 4.49
CA VAL A 119 6.78 -5.32 5.50
C VAL A 119 7.79 -6.42 5.82
N CYS A 120 7.33 -7.62 6.17
CA CYS A 120 8.20 -8.75 6.54
C CYS A 120 9.19 -9.11 5.41
N ILE A 121 8.69 -9.22 4.17
CA ILE A 121 9.53 -9.56 3.02
C ILE A 121 10.50 -8.43 2.68
N SER A 122 10.05 -7.16 2.76
CA SER A 122 10.91 -6.00 2.51
C SER A 122 12.07 -5.95 3.51
N VAL A 123 11.81 -6.15 4.80
CA VAL A 123 12.85 -6.24 5.83
C VAL A 123 13.81 -7.37 5.52
N PHE A 124 13.31 -8.56 5.18
CA PHE A 124 14.14 -9.72 4.86
C PHE A 124 15.09 -9.45 3.69
N ILE A 125 14.59 -8.85 2.60
CA ILE A 125 15.41 -8.49 1.43
C ILE A 125 16.50 -7.48 1.81
N ILE A 126 16.14 -6.44 2.57
CA ILE A 126 17.08 -5.40 2.99
C ILE A 126 18.19 -5.99 3.87
N ILE A 127 17.84 -6.81 4.87
CA ILE A 127 18.80 -7.45 5.77
C ILE A 127 19.75 -8.37 5.00
N ASN A 128 19.22 -9.23 4.11
CA ASN A 128 20.06 -10.14 3.32
C ASN A 128 21.04 -9.39 2.42
N GLN A 129 20.60 -8.29 1.81
CA GLN A 129 21.48 -7.47 0.98
C GLN A 129 22.53 -6.73 1.82
N LEU A 130 22.17 -6.24 3.02
CA LEU A 130 23.13 -5.65 3.96
C LEU A 130 24.22 -6.66 4.35
N PHE A 131 23.85 -7.90 4.66
CA PHE A 131 24.82 -8.97 4.97
C PHE A 131 25.72 -9.30 3.76
N LYS A 132 25.16 -9.38 2.56
CA LYS A 132 25.92 -9.64 1.33
C LYS A 132 26.95 -8.55 1.03
N ILE A 133 26.58 -7.29 1.25
CA ILE A 133 27.48 -6.15 1.09
C ILE A 133 28.57 -6.15 2.15
N ARG A 134 28.24 -6.49 3.41
CA ARG A 134 29.22 -6.57 4.50
C ARG A 134 30.26 -7.67 4.29
N LYS A 135 29.88 -8.82 3.72
CA LYS A 135 30.81 -9.92 3.40
C LYS A 135 31.72 -9.65 2.19
N ARG A 136 31.42 -8.65 1.37
CA ARG A 136 32.24 -8.25 0.20
C ARG A 136 33.26 -7.17 0.52
N LYS A 137 33.20 -6.57 1.71
CA LYS A 137 34.22 -5.68 2.27
C LYS A 137 35.14 -6.49 3.17
#